data_AF-A0A1C6GFG9-F1
#
_entry.id   AF-A0A1C6GFG9-F1
#
_cell.length_a   1.000
_cell.length_b   1.000
_cell.length_c   1.000
_cell.angle_alpha   90.00
_cell.angle_beta   90.00
_cell.angle_gamma   90.00
#
_symmetry.space_group_name_H-M   'P 1'
#
loop_
_entity.id
_entity.type
_entity.pdbx_description
1 polymer ?
#
loop_
_entity_poly.entity_id
_entity_poly.type
_entity_poly.pdbx_seq_one_letter_code
_entity_poly.pdbx_strand_id
1 'polypeptide(L)'
;MTNGFIEKVAEQISDKHSRKLITAKLESHLLDKIDYYVDIGYSKEAAEKRATEEMGNPDDTAVPLNFLHTNIFLSPFTIICACLVTAMFLCTVFLKDKFIYRYDTVFYRHDVLLDFISLAFIITYVVLLILSRKKNNYVIPIIILISFILQFVSIFFENDNYEICSAGHPNLLYFYQPAVFAVVKTVTEGFSAYMQCIFTKVPAQYSSFAVFCFEILPYIIGAIFILWSILLLIKICRREMLLSNKGLQIPIGFFEICMCIFLSVNLVYMTATTTYKAVENCKTDNNYSANKQEMVDYVLTSDLSKDKSEVFSDLASQGYYQESEMLYSEAVYYDKGGELSLICGKNDDSSICLQYNSEDYLNSYDEHFNFDTLNKNSIYNESPKILADLDAIQKISKGTTLESIKKSGLLKYTDYVSKTFYEDKKETEIELCLTIYLNNGTDYLEESDNRNYKILTIKDGVVVDCYSD
;
A
#
# COMPACT_ATOMS: atom_id res chain seq x y z
N MET A 1 -49.94 -31.67 -19.79
CA MET A 1 -49.87 -32.42 -18.52
C MET A 1 -49.08 -31.57 -17.55
N THR A 2 -49.69 -31.08 -16.48
CA THR A 2 -48.97 -30.35 -15.42
C THR A 2 -48.38 -31.37 -14.46
N ASN A 3 -47.14 -31.81 -14.74
CA ASN A 3 -46.41 -32.72 -13.86
C ASN A 3 -45.61 -31.88 -12.84
N GLY A 4 -45.93 -32.02 -11.55
CA GLY A 4 -45.26 -31.28 -10.47
C GLY A 4 -43.75 -31.53 -10.37
N PHE A 5 -43.22 -32.60 -10.98
CA PHE A 5 -41.78 -32.80 -11.14
C PHE A 5 -41.15 -31.73 -12.05
N ILE A 6 -41.71 -31.54 -13.25
CA ILE A 6 -41.17 -30.62 -14.27
C ILE A 6 -41.27 -29.17 -13.78
N GLU A 7 -42.36 -28.83 -13.11
CA GLU A 7 -42.55 -27.51 -12.49
C GLU A 7 -41.47 -27.20 -11.45
N LYS A 8 -41.18 -28.14 -10.55
CA LYS A 8 -40.11 -28.00 -9.54
C LYS A 8 -38.71 -27.90 -10.14
N VAL A 9 -38.43 -28.64 -11.22
CA VAL A 9 -37.15 -28.53 -11.94
C VAL A 9 -37.06 -27.17 -12.64
N ALA A 10 -38.14 -26.72 -13.27
CA ALA A 10 -38.21 -25.45 -14.00
C ALA A 10 -38.07 -24.23 -13.08
N GLU A 11 -38.63 -24.27 -11.86
CA GLU A 11 -38.48 -23.22 -10.84
C GLU A 11 -37.02 -22.99 -10.43
N GLN A 12 -36.21 -24.04 -10.45
CA GLN A 12 -34.80 -23.99 -10.07
C GLN A 12 -33.88 -23.51 -11.20
N ILE A 13 -34.40 -23.37 -12.43
CA ILE A 13 -33.65 -22.87 -13.58
C ILE A 13 -33.78 -21.35 -13.66
N SER A 14 -32.67 -20.65 -13.47
CA SER A 14 -32.64 -19.18 -13.37
C SER A 14 -32.86 -18.49 -14.72
N ASP A 15 -32.30 -19.02 -15.80
CA ASP A 15 -32.43 -18.43 -17.13
C ASP A 15 -33.77 -18.76 -17.81
N LYS A 16 -34.46 -17.74 -18.32
CA LYS A 16 -35.82 -17.86 -18.88
C LYS A 16 -35.84 -18.66 -20.19
N HIS A 17 -34.83 -18.52 -21.04
CA HIS A 17 -34.75 -19.24 -22.31
C HIS A 17 -34.42 -20.72 -22.07
N SER A 18 -33.44 -20.98 -21.21
CA SER A 18 -33.03 -22.30 -20.76
C SER A 18 -34.15 -23.03 -20.02
N ARG A 19 -34.91 -22.34 -19.17
CA ARG A 19 -36.10 -22.89 -18.52
C ARG A 19 -37.09 -23.42 -19.56
N LYS A 20 -37.37 -22.64 -20.61
CA LYS A 20 -38.26 -23.06 -21.70
C LYS A 20 -37.73 -24.27 -22.45
N LEU A 21 -36.43 -24.29 -22.77
CA LEU A 21 -35.79 -25.38 -23.50
C LEU A 21 -35.73 -26.69 -22.69
N ILE A 22 -35.33 -26.59 -21.41
CA ILE A 22 -35.24 -27.73 -20.49
C ILE A 22 -36.62 -28.29 -20.18
N THR A 23 -37.62 -27.42 -19.93
CA THR A 23 -39.01 -27.84 -19.72
C THR A 23 -39.52 -28.64 -20.92
N ALA A 24 -39.35 -28.11 -22.14
CA ALA A 24 -39.78 -28.81 -23.36
C ALA A 24 -39.05 -30.16 -23.57
N LYS A 25 -37.75 -30.22 -23.25
CA LYS A 25 -36.97 -31.46 -23.35
C LYS A 25 -37.40 -32.50 -22.32
N LEU A 26 -37.64 -32.09 -21.07
CA LEU A 26 -38.12 -32.97 -20.01
C LEU A 26 -39.55 -33.45 -20.27
N GLU A 27 -40.43 -32.58 -20.77
CA GLU A 27 -41.77 -32.96 -21.20
C GLU A 27 -41.73 -34.00 -22.33
N SER A 28 -40.89 -33.79 -23.35
CA SER A 28 -40.71 -34.76 -24.43
C SER A 28 -40.20 -36.11 -23.92
N HIS A 29 -39.14 -36.12 -23.10
CA HIS A 29 -38.60 -37.37 -22.55
C HIS A 29 -39.58 -38.10 -21.62
N LEU A 30 -40.38 -37.35 -20.86
CA LEU A 30 -41.41 -37.94 -20.01
C LEU A 30 -42.50 -38.59 -20.87
N LEU A 31 -42.96 -37.90 -21.92
CA LEU A 31 -43.96 -38.42 -22.86
C LEU A 31 -43.45 -39.68 -23.57
N ASP A 32 -42.22 -39.68 -24.07
CA ASP A 32 -41.61 -40.85 -24.73
C ASP A 32 -41.58 -42.07 -23.79
N LYS A 33 -41.31 -41.86 -22.49
CA LYS A 33 -41.33 -42.95 -21.50
C LYS A 33 -42.73 -43.41 -21.14
N ILE A 34 -43.70 -42.50 -21.08
CA ILE A 34 -45.11 -42.86 -20.85
C ILE A 34 -45.60 -43.75 -21.99
N ASP A 35 -45.34 -43.35 -23.24
CA ASP A 35 -45.74 -44.12 -24.43
C ASP A 35 -45.09 -45.51 -24.44
N TYR A 36 -43.80 -45.60 -24.12
CA TYR A 36 -43.11 -46.89 -23.96
C TYR A 36 -43.76 -47.79 -22.90
N TYR A 37 -44.12 -47.25 -21.74
CA TYR A 37 -44.75 -48.06 -20.68
C TYR A 37 -46.17 -48.49 -21.04
N VAL A 38 -46.92 -47.65 -21.77
CA VAL A 38 -48.23 -48.01 -22.30
C VAL A 38 -48.11 -49.14 -23.33
N ASP A 39 -47.12 -49.06 -24.23
CA ASP A 39 -46.88 -50.08 -25.26
C ASP A 39 -46.52 -51.45 -24.68
N ILE A 40 -45.80 -51.50 -23.55
CA ILE A 40 -45.48 -52.77 -22.87
C ILE A 40 -46.60 -53.25 -21.91
N GLY A 41 -47.77 -52.60 -21.93
CA GLY A 41 -49.00 -53.09 -21.29
C GLY A 41 -49.35 -52.48 -19.93
N TYR A 42 -48.72 -51.38 -19.51
CA TYR A 42 -49.15 -50.66 -18.30
C TYR A 42 -50.38 -49.79 -18.59
N SER A 43 -51.23 -49.57 -17.57
CA SER A 43 -52.25 -48.53 -17.65
C SER A 43 -51.58 -47.15 -17.72
N LYS A 44 -52.23 -46.18 -18.37
CA LYS A 44 -51.70 -44.83 -18.53
C LYS A 44 -51.28 -44.18 -17.20
N GLU A 45 -52.06 -44.37 -16.15
CA GLU A 45 -51.74 -43.86 -14.79
C GLU A 45 -50.51 -44.54 -14.19
N ALA A 46 -50.34 -45.85 -14.38
CA ALA A 46 -49.17 -46.58 -13.90
C ALA A 46 -47.90 -46.22 -14.71
N ALA A 47 -48.06 -45.96 -16.00
CA ALA A 47 -47.00 -45.50 -16.90
C ALA A 47 -46.49 -44.09 -16.51
N GLU A 48 -47.40 -43.14 -16.27
CA GLU A 48 -47.07 -41.78 -15.82
C GLU A 48 -46.34 -41.76 -14.47
N LYS A 49 -46.83 -42.54 -13.50
CA LYS A 49 -46.20 -42.64 -12.18
C LYS A 49 -44.78 -43.20 -12.29
N ARG A 50 -44.59 -44.28 -13.05
CA ARG A 50 -43.29 -44.93 -13.20
C ARG A 50 -42.29 -44.09 -13.99
N ALA A 51 -42.75 -43.44 -15.06
CA ALA A 51 -41.91 -42.51 -15.84
C ALA A 51 -41.44 -41.33 -14.98
N THR A 52 -42.29 -40.82 -14.07
CA THR A 52 -41.94 -39.73 -13.15
C THR A 52 -40.99 -40.21 -12.05
N GLU A 53 -41.18 -41.40 -11.49
CA GLU A 53 -40.27 -41.99 -10.49
C GLU A 53 -38.86 -42.23 -11.07
N GLU A 54 -38.75 -42.65 -12.33
CA GLU A 54 -37.46 -42.81 -13.02
C GLU A 54 -36.73 -41.49 -13.31
N MET A 55 -37.44 -40.36 -13.33
CA MET A 55 -36.80 -39.03 -13.49
C MET A 55 -36.06 -38.58 -12.22
N GLY A 56 -36.25 -39.28 -11.10
CA GLY A 56 -35.54 -39.06 -9.84
C GLY A 56 -36.06 -37.86 -9.03
N ASN A 57 -35.20 -37.31 -8.19
CA ASN A 57 -35.51 -36.15 -7.37
C ASN A 57 -35.37 -34.86 -8.19
N PRO A 58 -36.40 -33.99 -8.26
CA PRO A 58 -36.34 -32.75 -9.03
C PRO A 58 -35.20 -31.82 -8.60
N ASP A 59 -34.87 -31.78 -7.30
CA ASP A 59 -33.79 -30.92 -6.79
C ASP A 59 -32.41 -31.39 -7.26
N ASP A 60 -32.20 -32.71 -7.34
CA ASP A 60 -30.94 -33.29 -7.79
C ASP A 60 -30.77 -33.18 -9.32
N THR A 61 -31.90 -33.23 -10.06
CA THR A 61 -31.94 -33.13 -11.53
C THR A 61 -31.79 -31.68 -12.02
N ALA A 62 -32.30 -30.69 -11.28
CA ALA A 62 -32.27 -29.29 -11.68
C ALA A 62 -30.88 -28.66 -11.67
N VAL A 63 -30.01 -29.07 -10.73
CA VAL A 63 -28.66 -28.52 -10.57
C VAL A 63 -27.77 -28.69 -11.83
N PRO A 64 -27.57 -29.91 -12.37
CA PRO A 64 -26.76 -30.10 -13.58
C PRO A 64 -27.41 -29.51 -14.84
N LEU A 65 -28.75 -29.48 -14.93
CA LEU A 65 -29.47 -28.88 -16.05
C LEU A 65 -29.35 -27.36 -16.07
N ASN A 66 -29.48 -26.70 -14.92
CA ASN A 66 -29.27 -25.26 -14.79
C ASN A 66 -27.83 -24.90 -15.20
N PHE A 67 -26.85 -25.69 -14.77
CA PHE A 67 -25.43 -25.50 -15.14
C PHE A 67 -25.19 -25.54 -16.65
N LEU A 68 -25.65 -26.58 -17.34
CA LEU A 68 -25.46 -26.77 -18.79
C LEU A 68 -26.02 -25.62 -19.64
N HIS A 69 -27.00 -24.90 -19.10
CA HIS A 69 -27.77 -23.92 -19.83
C HIS A 69 -27.61 -22.49 -19.30
N THR A 70 -26.81 -22.26 -18.26
CA THR A 70 -26.39 -20.91 -17.85
C THR A 70 -25.04 -20.56 -18.45
N ASN A 71 -24.97 -19.46 -19.19
CA ASN A 71 -23.70 -18.93 -19.69
C ASN A 71 -22.97 -18.15 -18.58
N ILE A 72 -22.47 -18.87 -17.57
CA ILE A 72 -21.85 -18.31 -16.36
C ILE A 72 -20.67 -17.39 -16.70
N PHE A 73 -19.95 -17.66 -17.80
CA PHE A 73 -18.84 -16.85 -18.31
C PHE A 73 -19.25 -15.44 -18.72
N LEU A 74 -20.43 -15.28 -19.34
CA LEU A 74 -20.96 -13.99 -19.81
C LEU A 74 -21.92 -13.34 -18.81
N SER A 75 -22.00 -13.86 -17.59
CA SER A 75 -22.81 -13.20 -16.56
C SER A 75 -22.22 -11.82 -16.24
N PRO A 76 -23.04 -10.75 -16.11
CA PRO A 76 -22.55 -9.41 -15.78
C PRO A 76 -21.68 -9.40 -14.51
N PHE A 77 -22.01 -10.28 -13.55
CA PHE A 77 -21.25 -10.45 -12.32
C PHE A 77 -19.83 -10.99 -12.57
N THR A 78 -19.68 -12.01 -13.42
CA THR A 78 -18.36 -12.56 -13.78
C THR A 78 -17.51 -11.52 -14.51
N ILE A 79 -18.11 -10.73 -15.40
CA ILE A 79 -17.43 -9.63 -16.12
C ILE A 79 -16.91 -8.58 -15.14
N ILE A 80 -17.73 -8.12 -14.19
CA ILE A 80 -17.31 -7.15 -13.17
C ILE A 80 -16.13 -7.71 -12.35
N CYS A 81 -16.18 -8.98 -11.95
CA CYS A 81 -15.08 -9.61 -11.21
C CYS A 81 -13.79 -9.66 -12.04
N ALA A 82 -13.89 -9.99 -13.33
CA ALA A 82 -12.75 -10.00 -14.24
C ALA A 82 -12.14 -8.61 -14.41
N CYS A 83 -12.96 -7.59 -14.69
CA CYS A 83 -12.51 -6.20 -14.81
C CYS A 83 -11.80 -5.71 -13.54
N LEU A 84 -12.34 -6.04 -12.37
CA LEU A 84 -11.77 -5.65 -11.08
C LEU A 84 -10.39 -6.30 -10.88
N VAL A 85 -10.26 -7.60 -11.14
CA VAL A 85 -8.97 -8.32 -11.07
C VAL A 85 -7.96 -7.79 -12.08
N THR A 86 -8.40 -7.43 -13.29
CA THR A 86 -7.53 -6.77 -14.29
C THR A 86 -7.06 -5.39 -13.81
N ALA A 87 -7.94 -4.59 -13.20
CA ALA A 87 -7.57 -3.30 -12.64
C ALA A 87 -6.54 -3.45 -11.50
N MET A 88 -6.71 -4.45 -10.62
CA MET A 88 -5.72 -4.79 -9.59
C MET A 88 -4.37 -5.14 -10.21
N PHE A 89 -4.36 -5.97 -11.26
CA PHE A 89 -3.13 -6.32 -11.98
C PHE A 89 -2.45 -5.09 -12.60
N LEU A 90 -3.20 -4.21 -13.27
CA LEU A 90 -2.65 -2.97 -13.82
C LEU A 90 -2.05 -2.10 -12.71
N CYS A 91 -2.74 -1.96 -11.57
CA CYS A 91 -2.20 -1.26 -10.40
C CYS A 91 -0.86 -1.85 -9.94
N THR A 92 -0.73 -3.18 -9.88
CA THR A 92 0.55 -3.81 -9.50
C THR A 92 1.67 -3.47 -10.48
N VAL A 93 1.39 -3.41 -11.78
CA VAL A 93 2.40 -3.05 -12.78
C VAL A 93 2.79 -1.57 -12.69
N PHE A 94 1.82 -0.66 -12.64
CA PHE A 94 2.09 0.78 -12.65
C PHE A 94 2.67 1.32 -11.34
N LEU A 95 2.34 0.70 -10.21
CA LEU A 95 2.77 1.15 -8.88
C LEU A 95 3.86 0.25 -8.27
N LYS A 96 4.45 -0.66 -9.06
CA LYS A 96 5.42 -1.67 -8.63
C LYS A 96 6.44 -1.13 -7.62
N ASP A 97 7.16 -0.08 -7.98
CA ASP A 97 8.27 0.47 -7.18
C ASP A 97 7.83 1.08 -5.84
N LYS A 98 6.55 1.46 -5.74
CA LYS A 98 5.97 2.02 -4.51
C LYS A 98 5.57 0.94 -3.50
N PHE A 99 5.16 -0.24 -3.98
CA PHE A 99 4.75 -1.35 -3.12
C PHE A 99 5.93 -2.20 -2.61
N ILE A 100 7.13 -2.04 -3.16
CA ILE A 100 8.31 -2.83 -2.78
C ILE A 100 8.88 -2.27 -1.47
N TYR A 101 8.58 -2.96 -0.38
CA TYR A 101 9.14 -2.73 0.95
C TYR A 101 10.34 -3.69 1.06
N ARG A 102 11.56 -3.20 0.74
CA ARG A 102 12.77 -4.03 0.62
C ARG A 102 13.89 -3.58 1.55
N TYR A 103 14.73 -4.54 1.95
CA TYR A 103 15.86 -4.32 2.86
C TYR A 103 17.13 -3.75 2.20
N ASP A 104 17.38 -3.96 0.90
CA ASP A 104 18.68 -3.63 0.27
C ASP A 104 18.86 -2.16 -0.15
N THR A 105 17.83 -1.34 0.02
CA THR A 105 17.91 0.13 0.01
C THR A 105 17.71 0.69 1.42
N VAL A 106 18.22 0.00 2.44
CA VAL A 106 18.31 0.39 3.86
C VAL A 106 16.97 0.71 4.57
N PHE A 107 15.85 0.93 3.87
CA PHE A 107 14.58 1.39 4.46
C PHE A 107 13.33 0.78 3.82
N TYR A 108 12.35 0.43 4.65
CA TYR A 108 10.98 0.12 4.23
C TYR A 108 10.18 1.41 4.00
N ARG A 109 10.13 1.92 2.76
CA ARG A 109 9.36 3.13 2.43
C ARG A 109 7.90 2.97 2.85
N HIS A 110 7.43 3.76 3.82
CA HIS A 110 6.04 3.75 4.26
C HIS A 110 5.19 4.74 3.47
N ASP A 111 4.01 4.29 3.03
CA ASP A 111 2.93 5.15 2.54
C ASP A 111 1.59 4.56 3.00
N VAL A 112 0.89 5.33 3.84
CA VAL A 112 -0.42 4.93 4.40
C VAL A 112 -1.45 4.64 3.31
N LEU A 113 -1.40 5.32 2.15
CA LEU A 113 -2.30 5.07 1.03
C LEU A 113 -2.06 3.67 0.47
N LEU A 114 -0.79 3.27 0.32
CA LEU A 114 -0.42 1.94 -0.17
C LEU A 114 -0.80 0.84 0.81
N ASP A 115 -0.72 1.10 2.12
CA ASP A 115 -1.23 0.18 3.12
C ASP A 115 -2.74 -0.09 2.89
N PHE A 116 -3.53 0.97 2.67
CA PHE A 116 -4.97 0.83 2.38
C PHE A 116 -5.25 0.16 1.04
N ILE A 117 -4.51 0.47 -0.03
CA ILE A 117 -4.68 -0.18 -1.34
C ILE A 117 -4.34 -1.68 -1.24
N SER A 118 -3.22 -2.01 -0.59
CA SER A 118 -2.81 -3.38 -0.32
C SER A 118 -3.88 -4.14 0.47
N LEU A 119 -4.42 -3.52 1.53
CA LEU A 119 -5.49 -4.10 2.32
C LEU A 119 -6.79 -4.28 1.50
N ALA A 120 -7.14 -3.31 0.66
CA ALA A 120 -8.29 -3.39 -0.24
C ALA A 120 -8.16 -4.54 -1.24
N PHE A 121 -6.96 -4.86 -1.71
CA PHE A 121 -6.70 -6.01 -2.59
C PHE A 121 -6.99 -7.32 -1.86
N ILE A 122 -6.49 -7.48 -0.63
CA ILE A 122 -6.72 -8.67 0.19
C ILE A 122 -8.23 -8.81 0.50
N ILE A 123 -8.91 -7.72 0.87
CA ILE A 123 -10.37 -7.69 1.10
C ILE A 123 -11.12 -8.13 -0.15
N THR A 124 -10.74 -7.61 -1.31
CA THR A 124 -11.36 -7.95 -2.58
C THR A 124 -11.27 -9.45 -2.85
N TYR A 125 -10.09 -10.05 -2.72
CA TYR A 125 -9.93 -11.50 -2.92
C TYR A 125 -10.83 -12.32 -1.98
N VAL A 126 -10.87 -11.95 -0.70
CA VAL A 126 -11.74 -12.60 0.29
C VAL A 126 -13.21 -12.49 -0.11
N VAL A 127 -13.68 -11.29 -0.48
CA VAL A 127 -15.06 -11.05 -0.90
C VAL A 127 -15.40 -11.86 -2.16
N LEU A 128 -14.52 -11.87 -3.17
CA LEU A 128 -14.72 -12.63 -4.40
C LEU A 128 -14.83 -14.14 -4.14
N LEU A 129 -14.00 -14.70 -3.26
CA LEU A 129 -14.07 -16.12 -2.89
C LEU A 129 -15.34 -16.47 -2.10
N ILE A 130 -15.76 -15.61 -1.17
CA ILE A 130 -17.03 -15.79 -0.44
C ILE A 130 -18.21 -15.72 -1.41
N LEU A 131 -18.22 -14.76 -2.35
CA LEU A 131 -19.28 -14.60 -3.34
C LEU A 131 -19.31 -15.75 -4.34
N SER A 132 -18.14 -16.23 -4.80
CA SER A 132 -18.01 -17.42 -5.63
C SER A 132 -18.68 -18.62 -4.96
N ARG A 133 -18.39 -18.85 -3.67
CA ARG A 133 -19.01 -19.93 -2.90
C ARG A 133 -20.53 -19.77 -2.80
N LYS A 134 -21.00 -18.56 -2.45
CA LYS A 134 -22.44 -18.28 -2.29
C LYS A 134 -23.22 -18.44 -3.60
N LYS A 135 -22.64 -18.02 -4.73
CA LYS A 135 -23.25 -18.12 -6.06
C LYS A 135 -22.90 -19.41 -6.81
N ASN A 136 -22.10 -20.30 -6.21
CA ASN A 136 -21.59 -21.52 -6.83
C ASN A 136 -20.92 -21.26 -8.20
N ASN A 137 -20.20 -20.15 -8.33
CA ASN A 137 -19.54 -19.74 -9.58
C ASN A 137 -18.07 -20.16 -9.57
N TYR A 138 -17.75 -21.20 -10.34
CA TYR A 138 -16.40 -21.76 -10.45
C TYR A 138 -15.42 -20.91 -11.29
N VAL A 139 -15.92 -19.96 -12.08
CA VAL A 139 -15.10 -19.09 -12.93
C VAL A 139 -14.29 -18.10 -12.08
N ILE A 140 -14.84 -17.62 -10.96
CA ILE A 140 -14.15 -16.65 -10.09
C ILE A 140 -12.87 -17.23 -9.47
N PRO A 141 -12.86 -18.43 -8.86
CA PRO A 141 -11.62 -19.07 -8.41
C PRO A 141 -10.58 -19.21 -9.52
N ILE A 142 -11.01 -19.50 -10.76
CA ILE A 142 -10.12 -19.58 -11.92
C ILE A 142 -9.52 -18.20 -12.24
N ILE A 143 -10.34 -17.15 -12.27
CA ILE A 143 -9.87 -15.76 -12.48
C ILE A 143 -8.83 -15.38 -11.42
N ILE A 144 -9.08 -15.72 -10.15
CA ILE A 144 -8.15 -15.46 -9.05
C ILE A 144 -6.83 -16.22 -9.26
N LEU A 145 -6.88 -17.51 -9.61
CA LEU A 145 -5.68 -18.29 -9.91
C LEU A 145 -4.87 -17.70 -11.07
N ILE A 146 -5.54 -17.27 -12.15
CA ILE A 146 -4.90 -16.57 -13.26
C ILE A 146 -4.28 -15.26 -12.79
N SER A 147 -4.93 -14.52 -11.88
CA SER A 147 -4.39 -13.26 -11.35
C SER A 147 -3.07 -13.45 -10.61
N PHE A 148 -2.91 -14.54 -9.85
CA PHE A 148 -1.65 -14.87 -9.18
C PHE A 148 -0.54 -15.20 -10.19
N ILE A 149 -0.88 -15.88 -11.30
CA ILE A 149 0.06 -16.12 -12.40
C ILE A 149 0.46 -14.79 -13.05
N LEU A 150 -0.51 -13.90 -13.32
CA LEU A 150 -0.23 -12.58 -13.90
C LEU A 150 0.63 -11.72 -12.97
N GLN A 151 0.39 -11.74 -11.66
CA GLN A 151 1.23 -11.06 -10.68
C GLN A 151 2.67 -11.57 -10.68
N PHE A 152 2.89 -12.87 -10.90
CA PHE A 152 4.23 -13.42 -11.10
C PHE A 152 4.89 -12.86 -12.37
N VAL A 153 4.11 -12.70 -13.44
CA VAL A 153 4.60 -12.08 -14.70
C VAL A 153 4.90 -10.59 -14.52
N SER A 154 4.19 -9.89 -13.62
CA SER A 154 4.35 -8.43 -13.38
C SER A 154 5.80 -8.00 -13.10
N ILE A 155 6.61 -8.90 -12.54
CA ILE A 155 7.98 -8.61 -12.14
C ILE A 155 8.90 -8.46 -13.34
N PHE A 156 8.62 -9.21 -14.40
CA PHE A 156 9.37 -9.16 -15.66
C PHE A 156 9.03 -7.95 -16.52
N PHE A 157 7.98 -7.19 -16.18
CA PHE A 157 7.80 -5.87 -16.76
C PHE A 157 8.80 -4.94 -16.09
N GLU A 158 9.91 -4.69 -16.79
CA GLU A 158 10.84 -3.61 -16.48
C GLU A 158 10.16 -2.28 -16.78
N ASN A 159 10.23 -1.37 -15.83
CA ASN A 159 9.91 0.03 -16.03
C ASN A 159 11.28 0.71 -16.18
N ASP A 160 11.63 1.13 -17.39
CA ASP A 160 12.98 1.61 -17.77
C ASP A 160 13.48 2.85 -16.98
N ASN A 161 12.70 3.35 -16.02
CA ASN A 161 12.95 4.60 -15.31
C ASN A 161 13.71 4.45 -13.99
N TYR A 162 13.90 3.23 -13.49
CA TYR A 162 14.73 3.00 -12.32
C TYR A 162 15.62 1.79 -12.58
N GLU A 163 16.92 2.04 -12.70
CA GLU A 163 17.91 0.98 -12.59
C GLU A 163 17.56 0.17 -11.35
N ILE A 164 17.34 -1.13 -11.54
CA ILE A 164 17.22 -2.09 -10.46
C ILE A 164 18.62 -2.17 -9.83
N CYS A 165 19.03 -1.14 -9.07
CA CYS A 165 20.28 -1.04 -8.33
C CYS A 165 20.21 -1.93 -7.08
N SER A 166 19.77 -3.16 -7.23
CA SER A 166 19.34 -3.96 -6.10
C SER A 166 19.84 -5.39 -6.27
N ALA A 167 20.76 -5.80 -5.40
CA ALA A 167 21.53 -7.05 -5.48
C ALA A 167 20.72 -8.31 -5.09
N GLY A 168 19.39 -8.25 -5.06
CA GLY A 168 18.56 -9.43 -4.83
C GLY A 168 17.22 -9.37 -5.57
N HIS A 169 16.55 -10.51 -5.60
CA HIS A 169 15.33 -10.66 -6.38
C HIS A 169 14.15 -9.97 -5.66
N PRO A 170 13.35 -9.13 -6.37
CA PRO A 170 12.16 -8.53 -5.78
C PRO A 170 11.17 -9.62 -5.33
N ASN A 171 10.52 -9.39 -4.18
CA ASN A 171 9.52 -10.31 -3.65
C ASN A 171 8.37 -10.48 -4.65
N LEU A 172 8.02 -11.71 -5.06
CA LEU A 172 7.06 -11.88 -6.16
C LEU A 172 5.63 -11.47 -5.81
N LEU A 173 5.34 -11.29 -4.51
CA LEU A 173 4.07 -10.82 -3.99
C LEU A 173 4.23 -9.54 -3.16
N TYR A 174 5.14 -8.66 -3.60
CA TYR A 174 5.46 -7.38 -2.94
C TYR A 174 4.23 -6.54 -2.58
N PHE A 175 3.17 -6.61 -3.37
CA PHE A 175 1.95 -5.81 -3.15
C PHE A 175 1.16 -6.14 -1.87
N TYR A 176 1.47 -7.23 -1.16
CA TYR A 176 0.91 -7.52 0.16
C TYR A 176 1.76 -6.96 1.32
N GLN A 177 2.97 -6.47 1.05
CA GLN A 177 3.87 -5.94 2.09
C GLN A 177 3.30 -4.71 2.81
N PRO A 178 2.68 -3.72 2.14
CA PRO A 178 2.14 -2.56 2.84
C PRO A 178 1.02 -2.92 3.83
N ALA A 179 0.15 -3.87 3.49
CA ALA A 179 -0.94 -4.29 4.39
C ALA A 179 -0.47 -4.86 5.74
N VAL A 180 0.80 -5.26 5.86
CA VAL A 180 1.38 -5.76 7.11
C VAL A 180 2.25 -4.73 7.83
N PHE A 181 2.53 -3.57 7.23
CA PHE A 181 3.38 -2.53 7.82
C PHE A 181 2.87 -2.09 9.20
N ALA A 182 1.58 -1.74 9.29
CA ALA A 182 0.96 -1.33 10.54
C ALA A 182 1.12 -2.38 11.65
N VAL A 183 1.00 -3.66 11.30
CA VAL A 183 1.18 -4.78 12.24
C VAL A 183 2.64 -4.89 12.67
N VAL A 184 3.58 -4.84 11.71
CA VAL A 184 5.01 -4.92 11.99
C VAL A 184 5.43 -3.80 12.94
N LYS A 185 5.16 -2.55 12.56
CA LYS A 185 5.55 -1.37 13.32
C LYS A 185 5.00 -1.40 14.75
N THR A 186 3.74 -1.81 14.89
CA THR A 186 3.10 -1.89 16.21
C THR A 186 3.68 -2.99 17.09
N VAL A 187 4.04 -4.14 16.51
CA VAL A 187 4.59 -5.27 17.25
C VAL A 187 6.07 -5.04 17.61
N THR A 188 6.84 -4.42 16.72
CA THR A 188 8.27 -4.18 16.94
C THR A 188 8.52 -2.97 17.85
N GLU A 189 7.76 -1.90 17.67
CA GLU A 189 8.06 -0.57 18.25
C GLU A 189 6.89 0.00 19.08
N GLY A 190 5.74 -0.65 19.09
CA GLY A 190 4.57 -0.26 19.87
C GLY A 190 3.57 0.62 19.11
N PHE A 191 2.43 0.88 19.75
CA PHE A 191 1.32 1.64 19.15
C PHE A 191 1.69 3.10 18.83
N SER A 192 2.41 3.76 19.73
CA SER A 192 2.83 5.15 19.55
C SER A 192 3.73 5.31 18.32
N ALA A 193 4.58 4.32 18.05
CA ALA A 193 5.47 4.31 16.91
C ALA A 193 4.72 4.29 15.58
N TYR A 194 3.72 3.41 15.43
CA TYR A 194 2.89 3.40 14.21
C TYR A 194 2.18 4.75 14.02
N MET A 195 1.60 5.31 15.09
CA MET A 195 0.92 6.61 15.03
C MET A 195 1.83 7.77 14.63
N GLN A 196 3.12 7.74 15.01
CA GLN A 196 4.13 8.71 14.59
C GLN A 196 4.57 8.50 13.14
N CYS A 197 4.52 7.26 12.64
CA CYS A 197 4.82 6.90 11.24
C CYS A 197 3.69 7.22 10.28
N ILE A 198 2.43 7.24 10.75
CA ILE A 198 1.33 7.72 9.93
C ILE A 198 1.73 9.13 9.52
N PHE A 199 1.83 9.32 8.19
CA PHE A 199 2.17 10.58 7.56
C PHE A 199 3.64 11.03 7.64
N THR A 200 4.52 10.20 8.16
CA THR A 200 5.97 10.40 8.06
C THR A 200 6.56 9.20 7.33
N LYS A 201 7.67 9.37 6.61
CA LYS A 201 8.27 8.28 5.85
C LYS A 201 9.13 7.33 6.69
N VAL A 202 8.83 7.25 7.98
CA VAL A 202 9.61 6.48 8.93
C VAL A 202 9.40 5.00 8.63
N PRO A 203 10.46 4.26 8.26
CA PRO A 203 10.38 2.84 8.02
C PRO A 203 10.25 2.06 9.34
N ALA A 204 9.93 0.77 9.23
CA ALA A 204 9.91 -0.12 10.39
C ALA A 204 11.34 -0.53 10.77
N GLN A 205 11.62 -0.64 12.07
CA GLN A 205 12.92 -1.09 12.56
C GLN A 205 13.25 -2.50 12.06
N TYR A 206 14.53 -2.71 11.79
CA TYR A 206 15.04 -4.04 11.47
C TYR A 206 14.84 -4.98 12.66
N SER A 207 14.12 -6.07 12.40
CA SER A 207 13.98 -7.18 13.32
C SER A 207 13.75 -8.47 12.53
N SER A 208 14.08 -9.62 13.12
CA SER A 208 13.77 -10.91 12.50
C SER A 208 12.27 -11.07 12.21
N PHE A 209 11.42 -10.44 13.02
CA PHE A 209 9.98 -10.38 12.80
C PHE A 209 9.60 -9.52 11.59
N ALA A 210 10.15 -8.31 11.48
CA ALA A 210 9.93 -7.45 10.32
C ALA A 210 10.35 -8.12 9.01
N VAL A 211 11.54 -8.75 9.00
CA VAL A 211 12.02 -9.51 7.83
C VAL A 211 11.05 -10.65 7.48
N PHE A 212 10.60 -11.42 8.46
CA PHE A 212 9.60 -12.46 8.22
C PHE A 212 8.31 -11.88 7.63
N CYS A 213 7.81 -10.76 8.17
CA CYS A 213 6.57 -10.14 7.72
C CYS A 213 6.67 -9.50 6.34
N PHE A 214 7.78 -8.87 5.98
CA PHE A 214 7.91 -8.26 4.66
C PHE A 214 8.37 -9.26 3.60
N GLU A 215 9.19 -10.25 3.93
CA GLU A 215 9.73 -11.18 2.93
C GLU A 215 8.93 -12.48 2.82
N ILE A 216 8.43 -13.04 3.92
CA ILE A 216 7.84 -14.40 3.92
C ILE A 216 6.32 -14.35 3.97
N LEU A 217 5.73 -13.48 4.79
CA LEU A 217 4.29 -13.42 5.00
C LEU A 217 3.47 -13.12 3.71
N PRO A 218 3.93 -12.30 2.75
CA PRO A 218 3.24 -12.11 1.47
C PRO A 218 3.04 -13.42 0.70
N TYR A 219 4.05 -14.30 0.71
CA TYR A 219 3.95 -15.64 0.11
C TYR A 219 2.98 -16.54 0.84
N ILE A 220 2.94 -16.47 2.16
CA ILE A 220 1.97 -17.22 2.97
C ILE A 220 0.54 -16.77 2.63
N ILE A 221 0.30 -15.46 2.56
CA ILE A 221 -1.00 -14.88 2.19
C ILE A 221 -1.40 -15.33 0.78
N GLY A 222 -0.49 -15.22 -0.20
CA GLY A 222 -0.74 -15.71 -1.56
C GLY A 222 -1.04 -17.20 -1.62
N ALA A 223 -0.27 -18.03 -0.91
CA ALA A 223 -0.49 -19.47 -0.84
C ALA A 223 -1.86 -19.83 -0.23
N ILE A 224 -2.30 -19.10 0.81
CA ILE A 224 -3.64 -19.26 1.40
C ILE A 224 -4.72 -19.00 0.35
N PHE A 225 -4.61 -17.93 -0.45
CA PHE A 225 -5.59 -17.62 -1.49
C PHE A 225 -5.60 -18.65 -2.63
N ILE A 226 -4.44 -19.14 -3.05
CA ILE A 226 -4.33 -20.19 -4.06
C ILE A 226 -4.97 -21.48 -3.54
N LEU A 227 -4.63 -21.91 -2.32
CA LEU A 227 -5.21 -23.11 -1.70
C LEU A 227 -6.73 -22.97 -1.53
N TRP A 228 -7.21 -21.82 -1.05
CA TRP A 228 -8.64 -21.57 -0.89
C TRP A 228 -9.36 -21.60 -2.25
N SER A 229 -8.78 -21.01 -3.29
CA SER A 229 -9.32 -21.05 -4.66
C SER A 229 -9.43 -22.48 -5.19
N ILE A 230 -8.38 -23.30 -5.02
CA ILE A 230 -8.36 -24.71 -5.44
C ILE A 230 -9.41 -25.53 -4.67
N LEU A 231 -9.46 -25.41 -3.34
CA LEU A 231 -10.44 -26.11 -2.51
C LEU A 231 -11.88 -25.75 -2.89
N LEU A 232 -12.11 -24.46 -3.21
CA LEU A 232 -13.41 -23.99 -3.64
C LEU A 232 -13.78 -24.52 -5.03
N LEU A 233 -12.83 -24.52 -5.97
CA LEU A 233 -13.00 -25.10 -7.30
C LEU A 233 -13.38 -26.58 -7.21
N ILE A 234 -12.60 -27.38 -6.46
CA ILE A 234 -12.88 -28.81 -6.22
C ILE A 234 -14.27 -28.99 -5.62
N LYS A 235 -14.65 -28.17 -4.64
CA LYS A 235 -15.97 -28.26 -4.00
C LYS A 235 -17.11 -27.99 -4.98
N ILE A 236 -16.98 -26.98 -5.85
CA ILE A 236 -18.01 -26.64 -6.83
C ILE A 236 -18.12 -27.76 -7.88
N CYS A 237 -16.99 -28.23 -8.43
CA CYS A 237 -16.99 -29.34 -9.39
C CYS A 237 -17.53 -30.65 -8.80
N ARG A 238 -17.18 -30.98 -7.54
CA ARG A 238 -17.72 -32.17 -6.87
C ARG A 238 -19.22 -32.08 -6.66
N ARG A 239 -19.77 -30.89 -6.40
CA ARG A 239 -21.21 -30.66 -6.30
C ARG A 239 -21.91 -30.91 -7.65
N GLU A 240 -21.30 -30.47 -8.75
CA GLU A 240 -21.80 -30.73 -10.11
C GLU A 240 -21.78 -32.23 -10.46
N MET A 241 -20.78 -32.96 -9.98
CA MET A 241 -20.67 -34.41 -10.13
C MET A 241 -21.46 -35.23 -9.09
N LEU A 242 -22.30 -34.60 -8.26
CA LEU A 242 -23.07 -35.24 -7.18
C LEU A 242 -22.22 -36.03 -6.16
N LEU A 243 -20.97 -35.63 -5.95
CA LEU A 243 -20.05 -36.23 -4.98
C LEU A 243 -20.16 -35.58 -3.60
N SER A 244 -19.93 -36.34 -2.53
CA SER A 244 -19.98 -35.84 -1.15
C SER A 244 -18.97 -34.72 -0.89
N ASN A 245 -19.42 -33.64 -0.24
CA ASN A 245 -18.64 -32.42 0.02
C ASN A 245 -18.33 -32.16 1.50
N LYS A 246 -18.69 -33.08 2.41
CA LYS A 246 -18.59 -32.87 3.86
C LYS A 246 -17.17 -32.54 4.33
N GLY A 247 -16.14 -33.14 3.74
CA GLY A 247 -14.74 -32.91 4.12
C GLY A 247 -14.16 -31.55 3.72
N LEU A 248 -14.76 -30.85 2.73
CA LEU A 248 -14.25 -29.58 2.20
C LEU A 248 -14.91 -28.34 2.83
N GLN A 249 -16.04 -28.50 3.52
CA GLN A 249 -16.75 -27.38 4.13
C GLN A 249 -15.99 -26.77 5.32
N ILE A 250 -15.41 -27.61 6.16
CA ILE A 250 -14.67 -27.21 7.37
C ILE A 250 -13.44 -26.35 7.01
N PRO A 251 -12.50 -26.79 6.14
CA PRO A 251 -11.32 -25.98 5.82
C PRO A 251 -11.67 -24.66 5.14
N ILE A 252 -12.67 -24.64 4.25
CA ILE A 252 -13.11 -23.40 3.59
C ILE A 252 -13.71 -22.40 4.59
N GLY A 253 -14.51 -22.88 5.55
CA GLY A 253 -15.07 -22.03 6.60
C GLY A 253 -14.01 -21.48 7.54
N PHE A 254 -12.97 -22.26 7.84
CA PHE A 254 -11.83 -21.82 8.64
C PHE A 254 -11.07 -20.67 7.98
N PHE A 255 -10.69 -20.80 6.69
CA PHE A 255 -10.00 -19.73 5.96
C PHE A 255 -10.80 -18.43 5.94
N GLU A 256 -12.10 -18.51 5.72
CA GLU A 256 -12.99 -17.36 5.71
C GLU A 256 -13.01 -16.63 7.06
N ILE A 257 -13.21 -17.36 8.17
CA ILE A 257 -13.25 -16.76 9.51
C ILE A 257 -11.90 -16.12 9.85
N CYS A 258 -10.79 -16.83 9.62
CA CYS A 258 -9.45 -16.32 9.92
C CYS A 258 -9.13 -15.04 9.14
N MET A 259 -9.39 -15.03 7.83
CA MET A 259 -9.12 -13.86 6.99
C MET A 259 -10.05 -12.70 7.32
N CYS A 260 -11.33 -12.94 7.60
CA CYS A 260 -12.25 -11.89 8.01
C CYS A 260 -11.83 -11.24 9.33
N ILE A 261 -11.39 -12.02 10.32
CA ILE A 261 -10.90 -11.48 11.60
C ILE A 261 -9.65 -10.65 11.37
N PHE A 262 -8.64 -11.20 10.68
CA PHE A 262 -7.39 -10.51 10.38
C PHE A 262 -7.64 -9.16 9.69
N LEU A 263 -8.44 -9.17 8.62
CA LEU A 263 -8.77 -7.97 7.86
C LEU A 263 -9.58 -6.95 8.66
N SER A 264 -10.55 -7.41 9.46
CA SER A 264 -11.38 -6.49 10.25
C SER A 264 -10.57 -5.78 11.32
N VAL A 265 -9.70 -6.51 12.02
CA VAL A 265 -8.81 -5.94 13.04
C VAL A 265 -7.87 -4.93 12.39
N ASN A 266 -7.21 -5.30 11.29
CA ASN A 266 -6.25 -4.44 10.62
C ASN A 266 -6.91 -3.18 10.04
N LEU A 267 -8.08 -3.32 9.39
CA LEU A 267 -8.83 -2.19 8.83
C LEU A 267 -9.29 -1.22 9.91
N VAL A 268 -9.87 -1.70 11.01
CA VAL A 268 -10.32 -0.85 12.12
C VAL A 268 -9.13 -0.14 12.74
N TYR A 269 -8.03 -0.87 12.95
CA TYR A 269 -6.81 -0.34 13.51
C TYR A 269 -6.23 0.80 12.69
N MET A 270 -5.97 0.56 11.40
CA MET A 270 -5.43 1.57 10.48
C MET A 270 -6.38 2.75 10.35
N THR A 271 -7.68 2.51 10.14
CA THR A 271 -8.65 3.61 9.96
C THR A 271 -8.74 4.50 11.20
N ALA A 272 -8.81 3.92 12.40
CA ALA A 272 -8.93 4.67 13.64
C ALA A 272 -7.67 5.51 13.91
N THR A 273 -6.49 4.92 13.74
CA THR A 273 -5.20 5.59 13.96
C THR A 273 -4.95 6.69 12.93
N THR A 274 -5.19 6.43 11.64
CA THR A 274 -5.04 7.44 10.59
C THR A 274 -6.02 8.59 10.78
N THR A 275 -7.29 8.30 11.14
CA THR A 275 -8.29 9.34 11.41
C THR A 275 -7.89 10.19 12.62
N TYR A 276 -7.45 9.56 13.70
CA TYR A 276 -6.97 10.28 14.88
C TYR A 276 -5.83 11.22 14.52
N LYS A 277 -4.81 10.72 13.80
CA LYS A 277 -3.65 11.52 13.41
C LYS A 277 -4.02 12.66 12.45
N ALA A 278 -4.92 12.41 11.50
CA ALA A 278 -5.42 13.44 10.60
C ALA A 278 -6.13 14.57 11.37
N VAL A 279 -7.01 14.23 12.32
CA VAL A 279 -7.71 15.22 13.16
C VAL A 279 -6.74 16.00 14.04
N GLU A 280 -5.74 15.33 14.63
CA GLU A 280 -4.68 15.99 15.39
C GLU A 280 -3.93 17.00 14.51
N ASN A 281 -3.53 16.60 13.30
CA ASN A 281 -2.83 17.46 12.36
C ASN A 281 -3.66 18.67 11.92
N CYS A 282 -4.96 18.48 11.68
CA CYS A 282 -5.89 19.56 11.33
C CYS A 282 -6.07 20.57 12.47
N LYS A 283 -6.06 20.13 13.74
CA LYS A 283 -6.12 21.04 14.89
C LYS A 283 -4.88 21.92 15.02
N THR A 284 -3.74 21.43 14.51
CA THR A 284 -2.45 22.13 14.53
C THR A 284 -2.16 22.90 13.23
N ASP A 285 -3.19 23.21 12.42
CA ASP A 285 -3.11 24.01 11.18
C ASP A 285 -2.03 23.58 10.16
N ASN A 286 -1.70 22.28 10.11
CA ASN A 286 -0.75 21.72 9.15
C ASN A 286 0.57 22.52 9.07
N ASN A 287 1.15 22.77 10.24
CA ASN A 287 2.36 23.55 10.52
C ASN A 287 3.68 23.05 9.88
N TYR A 288 3.67 22.46 8.69
CA TYR A 288 4.88 21.96 8.01
C TYR A 288 6.02 22.99 7.99
N SER A 289 5.74 24.23 7.61
CA SER A 289 6.73 25.31 7.61
C SER A 289 7.22 25.70 9.01
N ALA A 290 6.38 25.56 10.04
CA ALA A 290 6.77 25.83 11.41
C ALA A 290 7.64 24.69 11.96
N ASN A 291 7.28 23.42 11.72
CA ASN A 291 8.09 22.26 12.09
C ASN A 291 9.44 22.27 11.38
N LYS A 292 9.49 22.65 10.09
CA LYS A 292 10.75 22.87 9.36
C LYS A 292 11.62 23.92 10.06
N GLN A 293 11.04 25.07 10.40
CA GLN A 293 11.75 26.13 11.11
C GLN A 293 12.22 25.68 12.50
N GLU A 294 11.39 24.95 13.25
CA GLU A 294 11.74 24.39 14.57
C GLU A 294 12.93 23.42 14.48
N MET A 295 12.97 22.56 13.46
CA MET A 295 14.10 21.64 13.23
C MET A 295 15.39 22.38 12.87
N VAL A 296 15.30 23.38 11.97
CA VAL A 296 16.44 24.24 11.62
C VAL A 296 16.96 25.00 12.85
N ASP A 297 16.05 25.59 13.62
CA ASP A 297 16.41 26.33 14.85
C ASP A 297 16.99 25.39 15.90
N TYR A 298 16.49 24.16 16.02
CA TYR A 298 17.06 23.13 16.89
C TYR A 298 18.52 22.83 16.51
N VAL A 299 18.83 22.60 15.24
CA VAL A 299 20.22 22.38 14.79
C VAL A 299 21.12 23.57 15.17
N LEU A 300 20.66 24.78 14.87
CA LEU A 300 21.46 25.99 15.11
C LEU A 300 21.69 26.27 16.60
N THR A 301 20.73 25.97 17.46
CA THR A 301 20.78 26.27 18.91
C THR A 301 21.29 25.13 19.78
N SER A 302 21.28 23.89 19.28
CA SER A 302 21.76 22.71 20.02
C SER A 302 23.20 22.87 20.50
N ASP A 303 23.46 22.53 21.76
CA ASP A 303 24.80 22.48 22.32
C ASP A 303 25.43 21.11 22.10
N LEU A 304 26.23 20.99 21.04
CA LEU A 304 26.90 19.75 20.66
C LEU A 304 28.20 19.49 21.46
N SER A 305 28.53 20.35 22.43
CA SER A 305 29.64 20.08 23.37
C SER A 305 29.25 19.09 24.48
N LYS A 306 27.95 18.82 24.62
CA LYS A 306 27.36 17.88 25.57
C LYS A 306 27.63 16.43 25.19
N ASP A 307 27.39 15.53 26.14
CA ASP A 307 27.42 14.09 25.87
C ASP A 307 26.31 13.70 24.88
N LYS A 308 26.62 12.76 23.98
CA LYS A 308 25.71 12.28 22.94
C LYS A 308 24.36 11.80 23.50
N SER A 309 24.39 11.13 24.66
CA SER A 309 23.17 10.63 25.31
C SER A 309 22.23 11.76 25.75
N GLU A 310 22.77 12.94 26.07
CA GLU A 310 22.00 14.13 26.39
C GLU A 310 21.31 14.68 25.14
N VAL A 311 22.04 14.76 24.01
CA VAL A 311 21.48 15.21 22.73
C VAL A 311 20.35 14.28 22.25
N PHE A 312 20.49 12.97 22.45
CA PHE A 312 19.42 12.00 22.17
C PHE A 312 18.19 12.18 23.07
N SER A 313 18.42 12.37 24.37
CA SER A 313 17.33 12.61 25.33
C SER A 313 16.57 13.90 24.98
N ASP A 314 17.29 14.95 24.59
CA ASP A 314 16.70 16.22 24.18
C ASP A 314 15.82 16.03 22.92
N LEU A 315 16.34 15.36 21.88
CA LEU A 315 15.56 15.06 20.66
C LEU A 315 14.29 14.25 20.96
N ALA A 316 14.40 13.19 21.75
CA ALA A 316 13.24 12.37 22.14
C ALA A 316 12.21 13.19 22.95
N SER A 317 12.67 14.09 23.83
CA SER A 317 11.79 14.95 24.64
C SER A 317 11.01 15.98 23.82
N GLN A 318 11.57 16.42 22.68
CA GLN A 318 10.92 17.31 21.72
C GLN A 318 9.91 16.58 20.82
N GLY A 319 9.76 15.26 20.99
CA GLY A 319 8.79 14.45 20.26
C GLY A 319 9.28 13.92 18.91
N TYR A 320 10.57 14.09 18.59
CA TYR A 320 11.17 13.51 17.39
C TYR A 320 11.21 11.98 17.51
N TYR A 321 10.83 11.31 16.43
CA TYR A 321 10.83 9.85 16.39
C TYR A 321 12.18 9.29 15.95
N GLN A 322 12.84 8.50 16.79
CA GLN A 322 14.08 7.83 16.45
C GLN A 322 13.82 6.53 15.68
N GLU A 323 14.44 6.38 14.51
CA GLU A 323 14.32 5.16 13.72
C GLU A 323 15.37 4.11 14.13
N SER A 324 16.68 4.39 13.97
CA SER A 324 17.80 3.55 14.44
C SER A 324 19.18 4.15 14.08
N GLU A 325 20.26 3.49 14.51
CA GLU A 325 21.65 3.69 14.04
C GLU A 325 21.80 3.22 12.58
N MET A 326 22.16 4.12 11.65
CA MET A 326 22.42 3.77 10.25
C MET A 326 23.92 3.55 9.99
N LEU A 327 24.26 3.03 8.80
CA LEU A 327 25.65 2.74 8.43
C LEU A 327 26.57 3.97 8.49
N TYR A 328 26.01 5.16 8.20
CA TYR A 328 26.71 6.45 8.11
C TYR A 328 26.35 7.46 9.21
N SER A 329 25.29 7.21 9.98
CA SER A 329 24.82 8.10 11.06
C SER A 329 24.53 7.29 12.33
N GLU A 330 24.85 7.85 13.49
CA GLU A 330 24.57 7.21 14.78
C GLU A 330 23.08 7.23 15.12
N ALA A 331 22.30 8.20 14.63
CA ALA A 331 20.85 8.12 14.75
C ALA A 331 20.18 9.01 13.72
N VAL A 332 18.99 8.62 13.28
CA VAL A 332 18.12 9.49 12.48
C VAL A 332 16.77 9.63 13.17
N TYR A 333 16.32 10.89 13.19
CA TYR A 333 15.12 11.36 13.86
C TYR A 333 14.21 12.02 12.84
N TYR A 334 12.91 11.76 12.95
CA TYR A 334 11.92 12.23 11.99
C TYR A 334 10.85 13.09 12.64
N ASP A 335 10.38 14.08 11.88
CA ASP A 335 9.13 14.77 12.10
C ASP A 335 8.54 15.22 10.74
N LYS A 336 7.35 15.81 10.73
CA LYS A 336 6.72 16.37 9.54
C LYS A 336 7.61 17.37 8.79
N GLY A 337 8.53 18.06 9.49
CA GLY A 337 9.38 19.10 8.90
C GLY A 337 10.61 18.61 8.16
N GLY A 338 10.97 17.33 8.26
CA GLY A 338 12.22 16.81 7.70
C GLY A 338 12.79 15.62 8.49
N GLU A 339 14.08 15.39 8.31
CA GLU A 339 14.86 14.48 9.13
C GLU A 339 16.02 15.21 9.81
N LEU A 340 16.37 14.77 11.01
CA LEU A 340 17.60 15.12 11.72
C LEU A 340 18.50 13.90 11.78
N SER A 341 19.75 14.02 11.37
CA SER A 341 20.75 12.96 11.55
C SER A 341 21.81 13.40 12.55
N LEU A 342 22.12 12.54 13.51
CA LEU A 342 23.31 12.68 14.35
C LEU A 342 24.41 11.78 13.80
N ILE A 343 25.54 12.38 13.43
CA ILE A 343 26.70 11.71 12.86
C ILE A 343 27.89 11.96 13.79
N CYS A 344 28.65 10.92 14.08
CA CYS A 344 29.94 11.07 14.75
C CYS A 344 31.05 10.46 13.90
N GLY A 345 32.20 11.15 13.88
CA GLY A 345 33.37 10.69 13.13
C GLY A 345 33.81 9.29 13.56
N LYS A 346 33.83 8.35 12.60
CA LYS A 346 34.53 7.06 12.77
C LYS A 346 36.00 7.28 12.38
N ASN A 347 36.90 7.19 13.37
CA ASN A 347 38.36 7.08 13.23
C ASN A 347 39.14 8.32 12.73
N ASP A 348 39.17 9.40 13.52
CA ASP A 348 40.35 10.28 13.77
C ASP A 348 39.94 11.73 14.09
N ASP A 349 38.72 12.15 13.72
CA ASP A 349 38.14 13.42 14.13
C ASP A 349 37.07 13.17 15.21
N SER A 350 37.38 13.58 16.45
CA SER A 350 36.42 13.62 17.57
C SER A 350 35.39 14.73 17.31
N SER A 351 34.47 14.48 16.37
CA SER A 351 33.44 15.44 15.99
C SER A 351 32.04 14.87 16.15
N ILE A 352 31.13 15.74 16.57
CA ILE A 352 29.69 15.48 16.66
C ILE A 352 29.02 16.42 15.67
N CYS A 353 28.31 15.87 14.70
CA CYS A 353 27.55 16.62 13.70
C CYS A 353 26.06 16.33 13.86
N LEU A 354 25.27 17.39 13.97
CA LEU A 354 23.82 17.33 13.87
C LEU A 354 23.40 18.04 12.58
N GLN A 355 22.70 17.34 11.72
CA GLN A 355 22.25 17.86 10.42
C GLN A 355 20.73 17.75 10.27
N TYR A 356 20.15 18.73 9.58
CA TYR A 356 18.80 18.76 9.08
C TYR A 356 18.84 18.71 7.56
N ASN A 357 18.06 17.81 6.97
CA ASN A 357 17.81 17.74 5.54
C ASN A 357 16.33 17.99 5.27
N SER A 358 16.04 18.89 4.31
CA SER A 358 14.70 19.08 3.78
C SER A 358 14.37 18.14 2.62
N GLU A 359 15.36 17.66 1.86
CA GLU A 359 15.15 16.90 0.60
C GLU A 359 15.41 15.39 0.74
N ASP A 360 14.38 14.59 0.44
CA ASP A 360 14.15 13.96 -0.88
C ASP A 360 13.02 12.92 -0.76
N TYR A 361 12.86 12.37 0.44
CA TYR A 361 11.89 11.33 0.72
C TYR A 361 10.57 11.91 1.23
N LEU A 362 10.49 13.04 1.93
CA LEU A 362 9.21 13.53 2.49
C LEU A 362 8.19 14.10 1.48
N ASN A 363 8.54 14.20 0.19
CA ASN A 363 7.66 14.70 -0.88
C ASN A 363 6.45 13.82 -1.25
N SER A 364 6.19 12.71 -0.55
CA SER A 364 5.01 11.87 -0.85
C SER A 364 4.00 11.76 0.29
N TYR A 365 3.69 12.90 0.89
CA TYR A 365 2.39 13.03 1.51
C TYR A 365 1.32 13.13 0.41
N ASP A 366 0.75 11.96 0.09
CA ASP A 366 -0.41 11.77 -0.78
C ASP A 366 -0.29 12.47 -2.15
N GLU A 367 0.31 11.78 -3.13
CA GLU A 367 0.33 12.21 -4.53
C GLU A 367 -1.09 12.40 -5.12
N HIS A 368 -2.17 12.02 -4.42
CA HIS A 368 -3.53 12.31 -4.85
C HIS A 368 -4.20 13.45 -4.10
N PHE A 369 -3.67 13.86 -2.94
CA PHE A 369 -4.14 15.05 -2.22
C PHE A 369 -3.26 16.29 -2.43
N ASN A 370 -2.00 16.13 -2.85
CA ASN A 370 -1.02 17.23 -2.81
C ASN A 370 0.03 17.29 -3.92
N PHE A 371 -0.01 16.45 -4.97
CA PHE A 371 0.96 16.55 -6.08
C PHE A 371 0.95 17.94 -6.74
N ASP A 372 -0.19 18.63 -6.66
CA ASP A 372 -0.35 19.99 -7.15
C ASP A 372 0.07 21.08 -6.14
N THR A 373 0.49 20.74 -4.92
CA THR A 373 0.64 21.72 -3.84
C THR A 373 2.03 21.74 -3.21
N LEU A 374 2.77 20.62 -3.11
CA LEU A 374 4.07 20.62 -2.40
C LEU A 374 5.27 20.92 -3.28
N ASN A 375 5.29 20.42 -4.53
CA ASN A 375 6.21 21.00 -5.52
C ASN A 375 5.87 22.50 -5.68
N LYS A 376 4.59 22.90 -5.61
CA LYS A 376 4.16 24.31 -5.58
C LYS A 376 4.39 25.08 -4.24
N ASN A 377 4.87 24.45 -3.17
CA ASN A 377 5.14 25.13 -1.90
C ASN A 377 6.63 25.47 -1.71
N SER A 378 7.52 24.71 -2.34
CA SER A 378 8.94 25.06 -2.48
C SER A 378 9.23 25.78 -3.81
N ILE A 379 8.35 25.61 -4.81
CA ILE A 379 8.32 26.40 -6.04
C ILE A 379 7.47 27.64 -5.82
N TYR A 380 8.14 28.77 -5.78
CA TYR A 380 7.50 30.05 -5.58
C TYR A 380 7.14 30.69 -6.92
N ASN A 381 5.91 31.16 -7.04
CA ASN A 381 5.55 32.06 -8.13
C ASN A 381 6.39 33.34 -8.01
N GLU A 382 6.89 33.84 -9.14
CA GLU A 382 7.58 35.11 -9.19
C GLU A 382 6.67 36.22 -8.64
N SER A 383 7.01 36.69 -7.45
CA SER A 383 6.35 37.81 -6.80
C SER A 383 7.42 38.77 -6.30
N PRO A 384 7.12 40.08 -6.16
CA PRO A 384 8.10 41.06 -5.68
C PRO A 384 8.74 40.67 -4.35
N LYS A 385 7.98 39.98 -3.48
CA LYS A 385 8.46 39.50 -2.18
C LYS A 385 9.48 38.37 -2.34
N ILE A 386 9.19 37.37 -3.18
CA ILE A 386 10.07 36.22 -3.40
C ILE A 386 11.35 36.64 -4.12
N LEU A 387 11.24 37.52 -5.12
CA LEU A 387 12.40 38.07 -5.83
C LEU A 387 13.28 38.92 -4.90
N ALA A 388 12.69 39.66 -3.96
CA ALA A 388 13.44 40.40 -2.95
C ALA A 388 14.13 39.47 -1.95
N ASP A 389 13.46 38.40 -1.51
CA ASP A 389 14.06 37.38 -0.63
C ASP A 389 15.22 36.65 -1.35
N LEU A 390 15.08 36.34 -2.64
CA LEU A 390 16.13 35.76 -3.49
C LEU A 390 17.34 36.69 -3.62
N ASP A 391 17.12 37.97 -3.95
CA ASP A 391 18.18 38.98 -4.01
C ASP A 391 18.87 39.16 -2.64
N ALA A 392 18.12 39.11 -1.54
CA ALA A 392 18.66 39.17 -0.20
C ALA A 392 19.55 37.96 0.13
N ILE A 393 19.14 36.74 -0.27
CA ILE A 393 19.96 35.52 -0.15
C ILE A 393 21.25 35.69 -0.96
N GLN A 394 21.16 36.12 -2.22
CA GLN A 394 22.32 36.25 -3.10
C GLN A 394 23.35 37.27 -2.60
N LYS A 395 22.90 38.31 -1.90
CA LYS A 395 23.75 39.33 -1.27
C LYS A 395 24.46 38.86 0.00
N ILE A 396 24.08 37.71 0.57
CA ILE A 396 24.83 37.13 1.68
C ILE A 396 26.25 36.82 1.20
N SER A 397 27.22 37.37 1.91
CA SER A 397 28.63 37.30 1.56
C SER A 397 29.50 37.11 2.79
N LYS A 398 30.79 36.83 2.58
CA LYS A 398 31.78 36.70 3.64
C LYS A 398 31.74 37.91 4.59
N GLY A 399 31.71 37.65 5.89
CA GLY A 399 31.55 38.66 6.93
C GLY A 399 30.11 38.90 7.39
N THR A 400 29.11 38.37 6.69
CA THR A 400 27.71 38.40 7.17
C THR A 400 27.58 37.55 8.44
N THR A 401 26.87 38.05 9.45
CA THR A 401 26.70 37.32 10.72
C THR A 401 25.48 36.39 10.67
N LEU A 402 25.58 35.22 11.33
CA LEU A 402 24.47 34.28 11.48
C LEU A 402 23.24 34.94 12.13
N GLU A 403 23.45 35.82 13.11
CA GLU A 403 22.37 36.58 13.76
C GLU A 403 21.65 37.54 12.80
N SER A 404 22.36 38.11 11.83
CA SER A 404 21.72 38.91 10.77
C SER A 404 20.86 38.04 9.85
N ILE A 405 21.31 36.82 9.53
CA ILE A 405 20.57 35.86 8.70
C ILE A 405 19.33 35.35 9.43
N LYS A 406 19.42 35.06 10.75
CA LYS A 406 18.25 34.72 11.57
C LYS A 406 17.21 35.85 11.57
N LYS A 407 17.66 37.09 11.78
CA LYS A 407 16.78 38.27 11.83
C LYS A 407 16.14 38.64 10.49
N SER A 408 16.74 38.24 9.37
CA SER A 408 16.17 38.52 8.05
C SER A 408 14.96 37.65 7.71
N GLY A 409 14.74 36.55 8.45
CA GLY A 409 13.66 35.60 8.18
C GLY A 409 13.91 34.73 6.93
N LEU A 410 15.15 34.66 6.45
CA LEU A 410 15.52 33.86 5.27
C LEU A 410 15.69 32.36 5.59
N LEU A 411 15.78 31.97 6.87
CA LEU A 411 15.93 30.56 7.28
C LEU A 411 14.71 29.68 6.91
N LYS A 412 13.56 30.27 6.60
CA LYS A 412 12.41 29.53 6.05
C LYS A 412 12.74 28.84 4.71
N TYR A 413 13.79 29.29 4.01
CA TYR A 413 14.31 28.72 2.77
C TYR A 413 15.44 27.70 2.99
N THR A 414 15.72 27.31 4.24
CA THR A 414 16.78 26.37 4.54
C THR A 414 16.45 24.98 4.06
N ASP A 415 17.21 24.44 3.12
CA ASP A 415 17.03 23.07 2.65
C ASP A 415 17.99 22.08 3.27
N TYR A 416 19.11 22.58 3.77
CA TYR A 416 20.11 21.82 4.49
C TYR A 416 20.71 22.71 5.56
N VAL A 417 20.86 22.20 6.78
CA VAL A 417 21.75 22.80 7.75
C VAL A 417 22.48 21.71 8.53
N SER A 418 23.80 21.82 8.64
CA SER A 418 24.58 20.99 9.54
C SER A 418 25.36 21.85 10.51
N LYS A 419 25.47 21.35 11.74
CA LYS A 419 26.29 21.94 12.80
C LYS A 419 27.25 20.87 13.27
N THR A 420 28.54 21.12 13.09
CA THR A 420 29.61 20.21 13.47
C THR A 420 30.43 20.84 14.59
N PHE A 421 30.53 20.13 15.71
CA PHE A 421 31.44 20.47 16.80
C PHE A 421 32.68 19.58 16.73
N TYR A 422 33.85 20.20 16.64
CA TYR A 422 35.15 19.53 16.64
C TYR A 422 35.73 19.56 18.07
N GLU A 423 35.74 18.42 18.77
CA GLU A 423 36.15 18.35 20.17
C GLU A 423 37.63 18.67 20.37
N ASP A 424 38.48 18.34 19.40
CA ASP A 424 39.92 18.57 19.37
C ASP A 424 40.25 20.06 19.25
N LYS A 425 39.53 20.78 18.39
CA LYS A 425 39.71 22.22 18.15
C LYS A 425 38.88 23.08 19.09
N LYS A 426 37.86 22.51 19.74
CA LYS A 426 36.81 23.24 20.47
C LYS A 426 36.15 24.31 19.59
N GLU A 427 35.99 23.99 18.31
CA GLU A 427 35.44 24.87 17.29
C GLU A 427 34.09 24.32 16.80
N THR A 428 33.19 25.23 16.42
CA THR A 428 31.92 24.88 15.79
C THR A 428 31.89 25.43 14.37
N GLU A 429 31.53 24.59 13.43
CA GLU A 429 31.28 24.93 12.04
C GLU A 429 29.82 24.67 11.70
N ILE A 430 29.20 25.60 10.96
CA ILE A 430 27.83 25.45 10.46
C ILE A 430 27.87 25.54 8.94
N GLU A 431 27.28 24.57 8.27
CA GLU A 431 26.97 24.62 6.85
C GLU A 431 25.47 24.86 6.67
N LEU A 432 25.09 25.83 5.85
CA LEU A 432 23.70 26.24 5.66
C LEU A 432 23.42 26.41 4.17
N CYS A 433 22.49 25.64 3.63
CA CYS A 433 21.98 25.81 2.27
C CYS A 433 20.61 26.50 2.30
N LEU A 434 20.49 27.62 1.58
CA LEU A 434 19.24 28.33 1.35
C LEU A 434 18.84 28.14 -0.11
N THR A 435 17.63 27.66 -0.38
CA THR A 435 17.15 27.39 -1.74
C THR A 435 15.79 28.04 -2.01
N ILE A 436 15.62 28.57 -3.21
CA ILE A 436 14.35 29.01 -3.77
C ILE A 436 14.20 28.36 -5.15
N TYR A 437 13.12 27.59 -5.33
CA TYR A 437 12.72 27.14 -6.66
C TYR A 437 11.74 28.16 -7.25
N LEU A 438 11.95 28.62 -8.49
CA LEU A 438 11.06 29.57 -9.16
C LEU A 438 10.16 28.89 -10.18
N ASN A 439 8.90 29.29 -10.24
CA ASN A 439 7.97 28.80 -11.27
C ASN A 439 8.13 29.60 -12.57
N ASN A 440 8.81 29.02 -13.57
CA ASN A 440 9.04 29.68 -14.86
C ASN A 440 7.94 29.40 -15.91
N GLY A 441 6.84 28.74 -15.54
CA GLY A 441 5.67 28.56 -16.41
C GLY A 441 5.82 27.55 -17.54
N THR A 442 6.89 26.75 -17.54
CA THR A 442 7.10 25.62 -18.44
C THR A 442 6.60 24.33 -17.79
N ASP A 443 5.73 23.58 -18.48
CA ASP A 443 5.16 22.29 -18.01
C ASP A 443 6.21 21.17 -17.80
N TYR A 444 7.50 21.46 -18.02
CA TYR A 444 8.61 20.52 -17.89
C TYR A 444 9.52 20.90 -16.71
N LEU A 445 9.57 20.01 -15.73
CA LEU A 445 10.52 19.98 -14.63
C LEU A 445 11.86 19.42 -15.14
N GLU A 446 12.66 20.21 -15.85
CA GLU A 446 14.10 19.98 -15.85
C GLU A 446 14.65 20.64 -14.57
N GLU A 447 15.01 19.82 -13.58
CA GLU A 447 15.38 20.22 -12.21
C GLU A 447 16.54 21.23 -12.13
N SER A 448 17.32 21.41 -13.21
CA SER A 448 18.52 22.25 -13.22
C SER A 448 18.27 23.74 -13.48
N ASP A 449 17.20 24.13 -14.19
CA ASP A 449 17.09 25.52 -14.69
C ASP A 449 16.32 26.47 -13.75
N ASN A 450 15.63 25.93 -12.74
CA ASN A 450 14.72 26.71 -11.88
C ASN A 450 15.14 26.77 -10.40
N ARG A 451 16.26 26.12 -10.03
CA ARG A 451 16.78 26.05 -8.66
C ARG A 451 17.78 27.18 -8.41
N ASN A 452 17.50 28.03 -7.43
CA ASN A 452 18.44 29.05 -6.98
C ASN A 452 18.88 28.72 -5.56
N TYR A 453 20.17 28.50 -5.32
CA TYR A 453 20.66 28.19 -3.99
C TYR A 453 21.92 28.95 -3.59
N LYS A 454 22.14 29.01 -2.28
CA LYS A 454 23.34 29.58 -1.66
C LYS A 454 23.77 28.69 -0.50
N ILE A 455 24.99 28.18 -0.58
CA ILE A 455 25.63 27.41 0.50
C ILE A 455 26.56 28.35 1.27
N LEU A 456 26.44 28.33 2.59
CA LEU A 456 27.19 29.20 3.49
C LEU A 456 27.96 28.33 4.49
N THR A 457 29.26 28.57 4.60
CA THR A 457 30.08 28.03 5.69
C THR A 457 30.27 29.12 6.74
N ILE A 458 29.85 28.85 7.96
CA ILE A 458 29.82 29.80 9.07
C ILE A 458 30.72 29.26 10.19
N LYS A 459 31.67 30.09 10.63
CA LYS A 459 32.54 29.83 11.78
C LYS A 459 32.48 31.02 12.72
N ASP A 460 32.46 30.76 14.02
CA ASP A 460 32.36 31.80 15.07
C ASP A 460 31.20 32.81 14.83
N GLY A 461 30.09 32.31 14.27
CA GLY A 461 28.89 33.11 13.98
C GLY A 461 29.02 34.04 12.76
N VAL A 462 30.07 33.90 11.95
CA VAL A 462 30.31 34.72 10.75
C VAL A 462 30.49 33.82 9.51
N VAL A 463 29.91 34.21 8.38
CA VAL A 463 30.12 33.56 7.09
C VAL A 463 31.59 33.72 6.69
N VAL A 464 32.30 32.60 6.57
CA VAL A 464 33.71 32.55 6.18
C VAL A 464 33.90 32.17 4.72
N ASP A 465 32.94 31.41 4.17
CA ASP A 465 32.87 31.01 2.77
C ASP A 465 31.42 30.97 2.29
N CYS A 466 31.22 31.19 0.99
CA CYS A 466 29.91 31.13 0.37
C CYS A 466 30.02 30.69 -1.09
N TYR A 467 29.16 29.75 -1.47
CA TYR A 467 29.04 29.22 -2.83
C TYR A 467 27.60 29.43 -3.32
N SER A 468 27.44 29.73 -4.61
CA SER A 468 26.16 29.90 -5.28
C SER A 468 26.31 29.49 -6.74
N ASP A 469 25.28 28.89 -7.32
CA ASP A 469 25.16 28.74 -8.77
C ASP A 469 24.79 30.06 -9.46
#